data_AF-A0A150ML47-F1
#
_entry.id   AF-A0A150ML47-F1
#
_cell.length_a   1.000
_cell.length_b   1.000
_cell.length_c   1.000
_cell.angle_alpha   90.00
_cell.angle_beta   90.00
_cell.angle_gamma   90.00
#
_symmetry.space_group_name_H-M   'P 1'
#
loop_
_entity.id
_entity.type
_entity.pdbx_description
1 polymer ?
#
loop_
_entity_poly.entity_id
_entity_poly.type
_entity_poly.pdbx_seq_one_letter_code
_entity_poly.pdbx_strand_id
1 'polypeptide(L)'
;MSASYISLTTEEAISKYKNNYDGYIKNELMKVEQYREAYKKIKGSLADQIVERAIWYMEHGYTVYGHGYNSYHSHGVVDCSGFTKLVYGDFGFELTGVAKKYDNIGTRVEGVYTKIVDGYWSLEGLENLRPGDILTWWKQRPNGTFYIDHVGIYMGQLNGNPAVICTARGTPTAIGIITGFKRWYGLHFYNAQRILPEGSWTPGKVIPGHEDRGPVIPERYVLPPQKPIVMPNTQNSQEQ
;
A
#
# COMPACT_ATOMS: atom_id res chain seq x y z
N MET A 1 19.18 7.46 -19.81
CA MET A 1 18.12 6.47 -19.49
C MET A 1 18.45 5.87 -18.13
N SER A 2 17.69 6.16 -17.08
CA SER A 2 17.86 5.50 -15.78
C SER A 2 17.36 4.05 -15.90
N ALA A 3 18.23 3.07 -15.66
CA ALA A 3 17.86 1.67 -15.75
C ALA A 3 16.84 1.32 -14.66
N SER A 4 15.65 0.86 -15.07
CA SER A 4 14.71 0.18 -14.19
C SER A 4 15.08 -1.30 -14.12
N TYR A 5 15.18 -1.86 -12.92
CA TYR A 5 15.24 -3.30 -12.73
C TYR A 5 13.81 -3.86 -12.78
N ILE A 6 13.54 -4.66 -13.81
CA ILE A 6 12.25 -5.30 -14.04
C ILE A 6 12.46 -6.79 -13.82
N SER A 7 11.65 -7.41 -12.96
CA SER A 7 11.83 -8.81 -12.58
C SER A 7 11.24 -9.82 -13.57
N LEU A 8 10.38 -9.38 -14.49
CA LEU A 8 9.61 -10.25 -15.38
C LEU A 8 9.56 -9.66 -16.81
N THR A 9 9.52 -10.55 -17.81
CA THR A 9 9.04 -10.20 -19.15
C THR A 9 7.52 -9.99 -19.16
N THR A 10 6.98 -9.49 -20.28
CA THR A 10 5.54 -9.33 -20.46
C THR A 10 4.80 -10.66 -20.35
N GLU A 11 5.31 -11.71 -21.02
CA GLU A 11 4.71 -13.04 -21.03
C GLU A 11 4.73 -13.67 -19.64
N GLU A 12 5.84 -13.52 -18.91
CA GLU A 12 5.97 -13.98 -17.52
C GLU A 12 5.01 -13.23 -16.59
N ALA A 13 4.85 -11.92 -16.77
CA ALA A 13 3.92 -11.11 -15.99
C ALA A 13 2.46 -11.52 -16.24
N ILE A 14 2.06 -11.75 -17.50
CA ILE A 14 0.73 -12.25 -17.85
C ILE A 14 0.49 -13.65 -17.28
N SER A 15 1.47 -14.54 -17.39
CA SER A 15 1.38 -15.89 -16.83
C SER A 15 1.20 -15.85 -15.31
N LYS A 16 2.03 -15.04 -14.62
CA LYS A 16 1.90 -14.81 -13.18
C LYS A 16 0.53 -14.26 -12.82
N TYR A 17 0.01 -13.28 -13.56
CA TYR A 17 -1.32 -12.72 -13.31
C TYR A 17 -2.38 -13.82 -13.33
N LYS A 18 -2.43 -14.61 -14.42
CA LYS A 18 -3.42 -15.68 -14.61
C LYS A 18 -3.33 -16.73 -13.50
N ASN A 19 -2.13 -17.16 -13.16
CA ASN A 19 -1.90 -18.21 -12.16
C ASN A 19 -2.31 -17.81 -10.74
N ASN A 20 -2.35 -16.52 -10.42
CA ASN A 20 -2.67 -16.02 -9.07
C ASN A 20 -4.05 -15.36 -8.98
N TYR A 21 -4.76 -15.19 -10.10
CA TYR A 21 -6.01 -14.41 -10.14
C TYR A 21 -7.15 -15.03 -9.31
N ASP A 22 -7.28 -16.36 -9.31
CA ASP A 22 -8.30 -17.04 -8.49
C ASP A 22 -8.04 -16.86 -6.99
N GLY A 23 -6.76 -16.91 -6.60
CA GLY A 23 -6.34 -16.64 -5.22
C GLY A 23 -6.64 -15.21 -4.80
N TYR A 24 -6.45 -14.26 -5.72
CA TYR A 24 -6.82 -12.86 -5.52
C TYR A 24 -8.31 -12.67 -5.30
N ILE A 25 -9.17 -13.26 -6.14
CA ILE A 25 -10.63 -13.14 -5.99
C ILE A 25 -11.07 -13.67 -4.62
N LYS A 26 -10.55 -14.84 -4.22
CA LYS A 26 -10.97 -15.50 -2.97
C LYS A 26 -10.51 -14.77 -1.72
N ASN A 27 -9.34 -14.13 -1.76
CA ASN A 27 -8.70 -13.58 -0.57
C ASN A 27 -8.67 -12.06 -0.54
N GLU A 28 -8.18 -11.40 -1.59
CA GLU A 28 -7.93 -9.96 -1.59
C GLU A 28 -9.25 -9.18 -1.72
N LEU A 29 -10.13 -9.58 -2.65
CA LEU A 29 -11.43 -8.91 -2.79
C LEU A 29 -12.30 -9.03 -1.53
N MET A 30 -12.23 -10.15 -0.82
CA MET A 30 -12.91 -10.30 0.45
C MET A 30 -12.40 -9.31 1.51
N LYS A 31 -11.08 -9.08 1.57
CA LYS A 31 -10.48 -8.11 2.50
C LYS A 31 -10.85 -6.67 2.12
N VAL A 32 -10.95 -6.36 0.84
CA VAL A 32 -11.45 -5.06 0.35
C VAL A 32 -12.87 -4.80 0.85
N GLU A 33 -13.77 -5.77 0.71
CA GLU A 33 -15.14 -5.62 1.21
C GLU A 33 -15.20 -5.52 2.74
N GLN A 34 -14.37 -6.28 3.46
CA GLN A 34 -14.23 -6.13 4.91
C GLN A 34 -13.76 -4.73 5.31
N TYR A 35 -12.82 -4.14 4.55
CA TYR A 35 -12.36 -2.78 4.79
C TYR A 35 -13.51 -1.78 4.60
N ARG A 36 -14.17 -1.84 3.44
CA ARG A 36 -15.28 -0.94 3.09
C ARG A 36 -16.40 -0.98 4.11
N GLU A 37 -16.73 -2.16 4.62
CA GLU A 37 -17.75 -2.30 5.67
C GLU A 37 -17.27 -1.79 7.03
N ALA A 38 -16.07 -2.18 7.47
CA ALA A 38 -15.54 -1.79 8.79
C ALA A 38 -15.27 -0.29 8.90
N TYR A 39 -14.87 0.36 7.79
CA TYR A 39 -14.44 1.76 7.75
C TYR A 39 -15.44 2.68 7.04
N LYS A 40 -16.67 2.24 6.80
CA LYS A 40 -17.73 3.06 6.18
C LYS A 40 -17.98 4.42 6.84
N LYS A 41 -17.65 4.56 8.13
CA LYS A 41 -17.77 5.82 8.88
C LYS A 41 -16.79 6.91 8.45
N ILE A 42 -15.65 6.53 7.86
CA ILE A 42 -14.66 7.47 7.31
C ILE A 42 -14.74 7.57 5.79
N LYS A 43 -15.75 6.95 5.16
CA LYS A 43 -15.92 6.93 3.71
C LYS A 43 -15.91 8.34 3.14
N GLY A 44 -15.12 8.58 2.11
CA GLY A 44 -14.93 9.88 1.47
C GLY A 44 -13.99 10.84 2.20
N SER A 45 -13.43 10.46 3.36
CA SER A 45 -12.32 11.20 3.98
C SER A 45 -11.02 11.00 3.20
N LEU A 46 -10.01 11.86 3.42
CA LEU A 46 -8.69 11.71 2.78
C LEU A 46 -8.03 10.35 3.07
N ALA A 47 -8.14 9.86 4.31
CA ALA A 47 -7.60 8.56 4.70
C ALA A 47 -8.26 7.40 3.95
N ASP A 48 -9.59 7.47 3.76
CA ASP A 48 -10.34 6.49 2.96
C ASP A 48 -9.94 6.55 1.49
N GLN A 49 -9.85 7.76 0.91
CA GLN A 49 -9.42 7.95 -0.46
C GLN A 49 -8.02 7.38 -0.74
N ILE A 50 -7.08 7.52 0.20
CA ILE A 50 -5.73 6.94 0.09
C ILE A 50 -5.76 5.41 0.08
N VAL A 51 -6.56 4.79 0.95
CA VAL A 51 -6.67 3.33 0.99
C VAL A 51 -7.40 2.81 -0.25
N GLU A 52 -8.49 3.45 -0.68
CA GLU A 52 -9.19 3.11 -1.93
C GLU A 52 -8.29 3.34 -3.16
N ARG A 53 -7.39 4.32 -3.16
CA ARG A 53 -6.39 4.49 -4.22
C ARG A 53 -5.37 3.35 -4.23
N ALA A 54 -4.92 2.89 -3.07
CA ALA A 54 -4.06 1.72 -2.97
C ALA A 54 -4.77 0.46 -3.51
N ILE A 55 -6.04 0.27 -3.17
CA ILE A 55 -6.90 -0.81 -3.71
C ILE A 55 -7.04 -0.67 -5.23
N TRP A 56 -7.24 0.55 -5.74
CA TRP A 56 -7.31 0.80 -7.17
C TRP A 56 -6.04 0.36 -7.90
N TYR A 57 -4.85 0.68 -7.39
CA TYR A 57 -3.60 0.20 -8.00
C TYR A 57 -3.43 -1.32 -7.92
N MET A 58 -3.96 -1.96 -6.87
CA MET A 58 -4.00 -3.42 -6.77
C MET A 58 -4.86 -4.04 -7.87
N GLU A 59 -6.01 -3.42 -8.19
CA GLU A 59 -7.02 -3.89 -9.13
C GLU A 59 -6.73 -3.53 -10.59
N HIS A 60 -6.27 -2.31 -10.84
CA HIS A 60 -6.24 -1.63 -12.13
C HIS A 60 -4.87 -1.01 -12.46
N GLY A 61 -3.94 -1.00 -11.50
CA GLY A 61 -2.59 -0.47 -11.73
C GLY A 61 -1.67 -1.43 -12.49
N TYR A 62 -2.04 -2.71 -12.63
CA TYR A 62 -1.27 -3.76 -13.32
C TYR A 62 0.23 -3.74 -13.02
N THR A 63 0.53 -3.57 -11.74
CA THR A 63 1.90 -3.40 -11.26
C THR A 63 2.73 -4.68 -11.40
N VAL A 64 4.00 -4.52 -11.77
CA VAL A 64 5.03 -5.57 -11.66
C VAL A 64 6.06 -5.15 -10.61
N TYR A 65 6.54 -6.11 -9.81
CA TYR A 65 7.53 -5.81 -8.78
C TYR A 65 8.89 -5.53 -9.42
N GLY A 66 9.50 -4.42 -9.04
CA GLY A 66 10.81 -3.99 -9.52
C GLY A 66 11.09 -2.58 -9.05
N HIS A 67 12.26 -2.03 -9.35
CA HIS A 67 12.62 -0.71 -8.85
C HIS A 67 13.32 0.11 -9.93
N GLY A 68 13.21 1.43 -9.84
CA GLY A 68 13.87 2.34 -10.76
C GLY A 68 13.37 3.76 -10.59
N TYR A 69 14.10 4.71 -11.17
CA TYR A 69 13.62 6.08 -11.24
C TYR A 69 12.42 6.15 -12.19
N ASN A 70 11.33 6.75 -11.73
CA ASN A 70 10.07 6.90 -12.47
C ASN A 70 9.49 5.58 -13.05
N SER A 71 9.83 4.44 -12.45
CA SER A 71 9.58 3.12 -13.05
C SER A 71 8.10 2.78 -13.20
N TYR A 72 7.25 3.30 -12.31
CA TYR A 72 5.81 3.13 -12.48
C TYR A 72 5.33 3.91 -13.69
N HIS A 73 5.52 5.23 -13.74
CA HIS A 73 5.09 6.06 -14.87
C HIS A 73 5.57 5.55 -16.22
N SER A 74 6.78 5.00 -16.33
CA SER A 74 7.27 4.49 -17.61
C SER A 74 6.79 3.08 -17.95
N HIS A 75 6.68 2.18 -16.96
CA HIS A 75 6.59 0.73 -17.21
C HIS A 75 5.57 -0.03 -16.35
N GLY A 76 4.86 0.64 -15.44
CA GLY A 76 4.00 -0.02 -14.45
C GLY A 76 4.78 -0.82 -13.40
N VAL A 77 6.01 -0.41 -13.09
CA VAL A 77 6.92 -1.15 -12.17
C VAL A 77 7.07 -0.42 -10.84
N VAL A 78 6.83 -1.11 -9.72
CA VAL A 78 6.95 -0.55 -8.35
C VAL A 78 7.61 -1.52 -7.37
N ASP A 79 8.37 -0.95 -6.43
CA ASP A 79 8.76 -1.60 -5.19
C ASP A 79 7.89 -1.08 -4.03
N CYS A 80 8.13 -1.55 -2.81
CA CYS A 80 7.30 -1.18 -1.66
C CYS A 80 7.29 0.34 -1.37
N SER A 81 8.44 1.00 -1.43
CA SER A 81 8.56 2.45 -1.24
C SER A 81 8.07 3.23 -2.45
N GLY A 82 8.21 2.70 -3.66
CA GLY A 82 7.68 3.27 -4.89
C GLY A 82 6.15 3.24 -4.90
N PHE A 83 5.55 2.14 -4.42
CA PHE A 83 4.10 2.00 -4.28
C PHE A 83 3.50 2.96 -3.26
N THR A 84 4.08 3.03 -2.06
CA THR A 84 3.62 3.99 -1.04
C THR A 84 3.81 5.42 -1.52
N LYS A 85 4.96 5.77 -2.11
CA LYS A 85 5.16 7.09 -2.75
C LYS A 85 4.12 7.39 -3.82
N LEU A 86 3.80 6.44 -4.69
CA LEU A 86 2.83 6.60 -5.76
C LEU A 86 1.44 6.93 -5.20
N VAL A 87 0.93 6.10 -4.27
CA VAL A 87 -0.40 6.29 -3.68
C VAL A 87 -0.52 7.65 -3.00
N TYR A 88 0.46 8.03 -2.18
CA TYR A 88 0.43 9.31 -1.46
C TYR A 88 0.68 10.51 -2.39
N GLY A 89 1.47 10.35 -3.45
CA GLY A 89 1.73 11.37 -4.45
C GLY A 89 0.48 11.79 -5.22
N ASP A 90 -0.45 10.86 -5.44
CA ASP A 90 -1.77 11.16 -6.02
C ASP A 90 -2.60 12.13 -5.18
N PHE A 91 -2.25 12.32 -3.90
CA PHE A 91 -2.86 13.28 -2.97
C PHE A 91 -1.85 14.34 -2.52
N GLY A 92 -0.86 14.65 -3.36
CA GLY A 92 0.05 15.77 -3.14
C GLY A 92 1.09 15.62 -2.03
N PHE A 93 1.21 14.43 -1.42
CA PHE A 93 2.28 14.18 -0.47
C PHE A 93 3.59 13.86 -1.18
N GLU A 94 4.69 14.43 -0.70
CA GLU A 94 6.02 14.16 -1.21
C GLU A 94 6.73 13.11 -0.34
N LEU A 95 6.70 11.85 -0.76
CA LEU A 95 7.42 10.76 -0.10
C LEU A 95 8.71 10.39 -0.85
N THR A 96 9.69 9.95 -0.08
CA THR A 96 10.92 9.33 -0.61
C THR A 96 10.61 7.97 -1.22
N GLY A 97 11.26 7.64 -2.34
CA GLY A 97 11.22 6.30 -2.95
C GLY A 97 12.22 5.32 -2.32
N VAL A 98 12.73 5.62 -1.12
CA VAL A 98 13.77 4.83 -0.44
C VAL A 98 13.26 4.38 0.93
N ALA A 99 12.87 3.10 1.04
CA ALA A 99 12.32 2.49 2.26
C ALA A 99 13.15 2.79 3.54
N LYS A 100 14.49 2.80 3.43
CA LYS A 100 15.41 3.07 4.55
C LYS A 100 15.24 4.44 5.23
N LYS A 101 14.54 5.38 4.60
CA LYS A 101 14.28 6.73 5.12
C LYS A 101 12.88 6.89 5.72
N TYR A 102 12.08 5.82 5.76
CA TYR A 102 10.69 5.88 6.22
C TYR A 102 10.57 6.00 7.73
N ASP A 103 11.66 5.89 8.49
CA ASP A 103 11.70 6.27 9.90
C ASP A 103 11.68 7.80 10.13
N ASN A 104 11.90 8.58 9.06
CA ASN A 104 12.01 10.04 9.11
C ASN A 104 10.87 10.76 8.34
N ILE A 105 9.79 10.04 7.99
CA ILE A 105 8.61 10.63 7.35
C ILE A 105 7.45 10.73 8.34
N GLY A 106 6.72 11.84 8.30
CA GLY A 106 5.59 12.05 9.19
C GLY A 106 6.00 12.07 10.67
N THR A 107 5.13 11.56 11.53
CA THR A 107 5.35 11.42 12.97
C THR A 107 5.19 9.97 13.39
N ARG A 108 6.08 9.49 14.26
CA ARG A 108 6.01 8.12 14.79
C ARG A 108 4.69 7.91 15.53
N VAL A 109 4.02 6.80 15.23
CA VAL A 109 2.85 6.35 16.00
C VAL A 109 3.35 5.55 17.18
N GLU A 110 3.27 6.16 18.36
CA GLU A 110 3.69 5.52 19.60
C GLU A 110 2.70 4.44 20.06
N GLY A 111 3.19 3.54 20.92
CA GLY A 111 2.37 2.48 21.52
C GLY A 111 2.11 1.26 20.63
N VAL A 112 2.61 1.25 19.39
CA VAL A 112 2.51 0.10 18.47
C VAL A 112 3.78 -0.74 18.56
N TYR A 113 3.64 -2.03 18.89
CA TYR A 113 4.77 -2.94 19.10
C TYR A 113 4.37 -4.38 18.81
N THR A 114 5.34 -5.29 18.75
CA THR A 114 5.07 -6.72 18.58
C THR A 114 5.34 -7.51 19.85
N LYS A 115 4.54 -8.55 20.09
CA LYS A 115 4.71 -9.50 21.19
C LYS A 115 4.46 -10.92 20.71
N ILE A 116 4.98 -11.90 21.44
CA ILE A 116 4.66 -13.31 21.19
C ILE A 116 3.40 -13.68 21.99
N VAL A 117 2.40 -14.22 21.33
CA VAL A 117 1.16 -14.76 21.90
C VAL A 117 0.99 -16.18 21.38
N ASP A 118 0.87 -17.16 22.29
CA ASP A 118 0.72 -18.58 21.95
C ASP A 118 1.76 -19.10 20.95
N GLY A 119 3.02 -18.66 21.11
CA GLY A 119 4.13 -19.05 20.25
C GLY A 119 4.18 -18.35 18.88
N TYR A 120 3.29 -17.40 18.61
CA TYR A 120 3.26 -16.63 17.35
C TYR A 120 3.46 -15.13 17.60
N TRP A 121 4.06 -14.44 16.64
CA TRP A 121 4.13 -12.98 16.69
C TRP A 121 2.75 -12.36 16.50
N SER A 122 2.46 -11.32 17.26
CA SER A 122 1.25 -10.49 17.20
C SER A 122 1.66 -9.02 17.19
N LEU A 123 0.88 -8.19 16.50
CA LEU A 123 1.01 -6.74 16.54
C LEU A 123 0.00 -6.18 17.55
N GLU A 124 0.48 -5.35 18.46
CA GLU A 124 -0.26 -4.78 19.58
C GLU A 124 -0.29 -3.26 19.49
N GLY A 125 -1.16 -2.63 20.28
CA GLY A 125 -1.37 -1.18 20.22
C GLY A 125 -2.14 -0.75 18.97
N LEU A 126 -2.97 -1.64 18.42
CA LEU A 126 -3.71 -1.41 17.18
C LEU A 126 -4.70 -0.24 17.30
N GLU A 127 -5.14 0.09 18.51
CA GLU A 127 -5.96 1.25 18.84
C GLU A 127 -5.27 2.60 18.55
N ASN A 128 -3.93 2.61 18.48
CA ASN A 128 -3.16 3.80 18.15
C ASN A 128 -3.02 4.00 16.63
N LEU A 129 -3.20 2.94 15.84
CA LEU A 129 -3.14 2.98 14.39
C LEU A 129 -4.43 3.49 13.77
N ARG A 130 -4.32 4.11 12.59
CA ARG A 130 -5.44 4.60 11.79
C ARG A 130 -5.21 4.30 10.31
N PRO A 131 -6.28 4.07 9.52
CA PRO A 131 -6.15 3.89 8.08
C PRO A 131 -5.30 5.02 7.46
N GLY A 132 -4.33 4.66 6.63
CA GLY A 132 -3.34 5.60 6.10
C GLY A 132 -2.13 5.87 7.02
N ASP A 133 -1.92 5.12 8.10
CA ASP A 133 -0.58 5.05 8.70
C ASP A 133 0.33 4.15 7.83
N ILE A 134 1.64 4.41 7.82
CA ILE A 134 2.63 3.58 7.15
C ILE A 134 3.31 2.66 8.15
N LEU A 135 3.27 1.35 7.91
CA LEU A 135 4.01 0.37 8.69
C LEU A 135 5.31 0.02 7.95
N THR A 136 6.36 -0.21 8.74
CA THR A 136 7.69 -0.54 8.23
C THR A 136 8.22 -1.84 8.83
N TRP A 137 9.03 -2.56 8.06
CA TRP A 137 9.65 -3.81 8.48
C TRP A 137 11.15 -3.80 8.22
N TRP A 138 11.91 -4.28 9.21
CA TRP A 138 13.36 -4.32 9.17
C TRP A 138 13.90 -5.62 8.57
N LYS A 139 15.09 -5.55 8.00
CA LYS A 139 15.93 -6.70 7.69
C LYS A 139 17.32 -6.51 8.27
N GLN A 140 17.95 -7.62 8.64
CA GLN A 140 19.32 -7.62 9.13
C GLN A 140 20.31 -7.75 7.96
N ARG A 141 21.40 -6.98 8.03
CA ARG A 141 22.55 -7.13 7.13
C ARG A 141 23.50 -8.21 7.65
N PRO A 142 24.43 -8.72 6.81
CA PRO A 142 25.47 -9.64 7.27
C PRO A 142 26.31 -9.12 8.43
N ASN A 143 26.48 -7.79 8.55
CA ASN A 143 27.23 -7.15 9.65
C ASN A 143 26.40 -6.91 10.92
N GLY A 144 25.19 -7.49 11.02
CA GLY A 144 24.32 -7.39 12.20
C GLY A 144 23.45 -6.13 12.28
N THR A 145 23.71 -5.10 11.45
CA THR A 145 22.91 -3.87 11.45
C THR A 145 21.54 -4.03 10.78
N PHE A 146 20.54 -3.32 11.28
CA PHE A 146 19.18 -3.35 10.73
C PHE A 146 18.93 -2.16 9.79
N TYR A 147 18.02 -2.35 8.84
CA TYR A 147 17.49 -1.29 7.99
C TYR A 147 16.05 -1.61 7.61
N ILE A 148 15.26 -0.58 7.30
CA ILE A 148 13.91 -0.78 6.76
C ILE A 148 14.02 -1.34 5.35
N ASP A 149 13.49 -2.55 5.14
CA ASP A 149 13.51 -3.30 3.88
C ASP A 149 12.13 -3.33 3.21
N HIS A 150 11.07 -3.11 3.98
CA HIS A 150 9.71 -3.15 3.46
C HIS A 150 8.81 -2.12 4.13
N VAL A 151 7.82 -1.64 3.39
CA VAL A 151 6.84 -0.64 3.83
C VAL A 151 5.47 -0.91 3.23
N GLY A 152 4.41 -0.47 3.89
CA GLY A 152 3.03 -0.71 3.48
C GLY A 152 2.04 0.24 4.16
N ILE A 153 0.86 0.37 3.58
CA ILE A 153 -0.19 1.28 4.03
C ILE A 153 -1.15 0.51 4.92
N TYR A 154 -1.34 0.95 6.16
CA TYR A 154 -2.32 0.39 7.07
C TYR A 154 -3.73 0.67 6.55
N MET A 155 -4.52 -0.38 6.40
CA MET A 155 -5.93 -0.27 6.03
C MET A 155 -6.83 -0.19 7.26
N GLY A 156 -6.38 -0.71 8.40
CA GLY A 156 -7.23 -0.92 9.57
C GLY A 156 -7.19 -2.36 10.07
N GLN A 157 -8.05 -2.68 11.03
CA GLN A 157 -8.37 -4.05 11.43
C GLN A 157 -9.48 -4.65 10.58
N LEU A 158 -9.24 -5.82 10.00
CA LEU A 158 -10.19 -6.65 9.27
C LEU A 158 -10.45 -7.93 10.06
N ASN A 159 -11.68 -8.15 10.51
CA ASN A 159 -12.04 -9.26 11.41
C ASN A 159 -11.09 -9.39 12.61
N GLY A 160 -10.77 -8.26 13.25
CA GLY A 160 -9.87 -8.20 14.41
C GLY A 160 -8.37 -8.28 14.09
N ASN A 161 -7.98 -8.57 12.84
CA ASN A 161 -6.57 -8.66 12.45
C ASN A 161 -6.11 -7.37 11.78
N PRO A 162 -4.91 -6.84 12.09
CA PRO A 162 -4.36 -5.71 11.36
C PRO A 162 -4.19 -6.06 9.88
N ALA A 163 -4.52 -5.12 8.99
CA ALA A 163 -4.42 -5.27 7.55
C ALA A 163 -3.57 -4.16 6.95
N VAL A 164 -2.66 -4.55 6.06
CA VAL A 164 -1.75 -3.64 5.36
C VAL A 164 -1.78 -3.96 3.88
N ILE A 165 -2.02 -2.96 3.03
CA ILE A 165 -1.84 -3.06 1.59
C ILE A 165 -0.41 -2.65 1.21
N CYS A 166 0.30 -3.53 0.51
CA CYS A 166 1.70 -3.33 0.14
C CYS A 166 2.09 -4.17 -1.08
N THR A 167 3.36 -4.07 -1.50
CA THR A 167 3.86 -5.01 -2.50
C THR A 167 3.97 -6.41 -1.90
N ALA A 168 3.30 -7.39 -2.50
CA ALA A 168 3.20 -8.75 -1.99
C ALA A 168 3.65 -9.80 -3.03
N ARG A 169 4.05 -10.96 -2.53
CA ARG A 169 4.32 -12.16 -3.36
C ARG A 169 3.05 -12.99 -3.48
N GLY A 170 2.92 -13.74 -4.56
CA GLY A 170 1.76 -14.64 -4.79
C GLY A 170 0.47 -13.92 -5.19
N THR A 171 0.57 -12.63 -5.53
CA THR A 171 -0.55 -11.82 -6.03
C THR A 171 -0.44 -11.66 -7.56
N PRO A 172 -1.58 -11.50 -8.26
CA PRO A 172 -1.60 -11.38 -9.73
C PRO A 172 -0.94 -10.08 -10.20
N THR A 173 -1.17 -8.98 -9.48
CA THR A 173 -0.35 -7.77 -9.56
C THR A 173 0.70 -7.79 -8.45
N ALA A 174 1.67 -6.88 -8.45
CA ALA A 174 2.68 -6.83 -7.40
C ALA A 174 2.13 -6.38 -6.03
N ILE A 175 0.83 -6.08 -5.89
CA ILE A 175 0.20 -5.54 -4.69
C ILE A 175 -0.78 -6.56 -4.08
N GLY A 176 -0.86 -6.59 -2.75
CA GLY A 176 -1.85 -7.37 -2.00
C GLY A 176 -2.03 -6.88 -0.57
N ILE A 177 -2.91 -7.54 0.17
CA ILE A 177 -3.27 -7.18 1.54
C ILE A 177 -2.76 -8.26 2.51
N ILE A 178 -1.90 -7.85 3.43
CA ILE A 178 -1.31 -8.68 4.47
C ILE A 178 -2.13 -8.54 5.74
N THR A 179 -2.66 -9.66 6.23
CA THR A 179 -3.32 -9.76 7.55
C THR A 179 -2.59 -10.71 8.52
N GLY A 180 -1.60 -11.46 8.01
CA GLY A 180 -0.89 -12.49 8.77
C GLY A 180 0.39 -11.97 9.42
N PHE A 181 0.32 -11.62 10.71
CA PHE A 181 1.48 -11.14 11.49
C PHE A 181 2.20 -12.24 12.28
N LYS A 182 1.71 -13.49 12.24
CA LYS A 182 2.25 -14.63 13.01
C LYS A 182 3.72 -14.97 12.76
N ARG A 183 4.30 -14.53 11.64
CA ARG A 183 5.65 -14.89 11.18
C ARG A 183 6.44 -13.63 10.80
N TRP A 184 6.86 -13.55 9.54
CA TRP A 184 7.77 -12.52 9.04
C TRP A 184 7.31 -11.10 9.40
N TYR A 185 6.04 -10.77 9.15
CA TYR A 185 5.52 -9.42 9.41
C TYR A 185 5.44 -9.04 10.89
N GLY A 186 5.27 -9.98 11.82
CA GLY A 186 5.33 -9.68 13.26
C GLY A 186 6.75 -9.69 13.80
N LEU A 187 7.60 -10.62 13.35
CA LEU A 187 9.01 -10.66 13.74
C LEU A 187 9.78 -9.40 13.29
N HIS A 188 9.54 -8.97 12.05
CA HIS A 188 10.29 -7.90 11.42
C HIS A 188 9.65 -6.53 11.56
N PHE A 189 8.55 -6.38 12.30
CA PHE A 189 7.94 -5.07 12.50
C PHE A 189 8.96 -4.10 13.11
N TYR A 190 9.07 -2.90 12.54
CA TYR A 190 10.01 -1.89 12.99
C TYR A 190 9.30 -0.72 13.67
N ASN A 191 8.45 -0.01 12.94
CA ASN A 191 7.63 1.06 13.49
C ASN A 191 6.41 1.36 12.59
N ALA A 192 5.57 2.28 13.07
CA ALA A 192 4.50 2.89 12.30
C ALA A 192 4.68 4.42 12.26
N GLN A 193 4.30 5.03 11.15
CA GLN A 193 4.40 6.47 10.90
C GLN A 193 3.04 7.02 10.45
N ARG A 194 2.66 8.17 10.98
CA ARG A 194 1.48 8.93 10.57
C ARG A 194 1.90 10.12 9.75
N ILE A 195 1.44 10.16 8.51
CA ILE A 195 1.73 11.24 7.56
C ILE A 195 0.51 12.14 7.40
N LEU A 196 -0.68 11.58 7.59
CA LEU A 196 -1.92 12.29 7.38
C LEU A 196 -2.15 13.35 8.46
N PRO A 197 -2.45 14.60 8.07
CA PRO A 197 -2.74 15.67 9.03
C PRO A 197 -4.07 15.44 9.75
N GLU A 198 -4.30 16.25 10.79
CA GLU A 198 -5.54 16.19 11.56
C GLU A 198 -6.79 16.47 10.70
N GLY A 199 -7.83 15.66 10.91
CA GLY A 199 -9.08 15.73 10.15
C GLY A 199 -9.08 14.89 8.86
N SER A 200 -7.98 14.22 8.52
CA SER A 200 -7.92 13.34 7.34
C SER A 200 -8.89 12.15 7.40
N TRP A 201 -9.43 11.82 8.57
CA TRP A 201 -10.42 10.76 8.78
C TRP A 201 -11.86 11.28 8.87
N THR A 202 -12.08 12.59 8.69
CA THR A 202 -13.41 13.21 8.71
C THR A 202 -13.99 13.20 7.28
N PRO A 203 -15.13 12.52 7.05
CA PRO A 203 -15.79 12.54 5.74
C PRO A 203 -16.07 13.95 5.23
N GLY A 204 -15.81 14.19 3.94
CA GLY A 204 -16.09 15.47 3.28
C GLY A 204 -15.19 16.64 3.70
N LYS A 205 -14.28 16.46 4.67
CA LYS A 205 -13.33 17.51 5.04
C LYS A 205 -12.26 17.65 3.97
N VAL A 206 -12.18 18.84 3.37
CA VAL A 206 -11.10 19.20 2.46
C VAL A 206 -9.84 19.48 3.28
N ILE A 207 -8.73 18.86 2.88
CA ILE A 207 -7.40 19.13 3.43
C ILE A 207 -6.62 19.85 2.32
N PRO A 208 -6.37 21.17 2.45
CA PRO A 208 -5.73 21.95 1.40
C PRO A 208 -4.38 21.38 0.96
N GLY A 209 -4.17 21.27 -0.35
CA GLY A 209 -2.95 20.73 -0.96
C GLY A 209 -2.92 19.19 -1.06
N HIS A 210 -3.93 18.53 -0.49
CA HIS A 210 -4.07 17.07 -0.44
C HIS A 210 -5.34 16.57 -1.14
N GLU A 211 -5.76 17.28 -2.18
CA GLU A 211 -6.88 16.89 -3.04
C GLU A 211 -6.50 15.71 -3.96
N ASP A 212 -7.49 14.89 -4.33
CA ASP A 212 -7.30 13.78 -5.27
C ASP A 212 -6.91 14.29 -6.66
N ARG A 213 -5.70 13.94 -7.12
CA ARG A 213 -5.15 14.31 -8.45
C ARG A 213 -5.40 13.24 -9.51
N GLY A 214 -6.14 12.18 -9.17
CA GLY A 214 -6.37 11.02 -10.04
C GLY A 214 -5.16 10.07 -10.07
N PRO A 215 -5.36 8.80 -10.47
CA PRO A 215 -4.27 7.83 -10.48
C PRO A 215 -3.39 8.06 -11.69
N VAL A 216 -2.11 7.72 -11.54
CA VAL A 216 -1.17 7.70 -12.65
C VAL A 216 -1.43 6.47 -13.52
N ILE A 217 -1.55 6.72 -14.82
CA ILE A 217 -1.52 5.67 -15.85
C ILE A 217 -0.11 5.66 -16.45
N PRO A 218 0.59 4.51 -16.46
CA PRO A 218 1.91 4.42 -17.03
C PRO A 218 1.88 4.52 -18.56
N GLU A 219 2.93 5.08 -19.15
CA GLU A 219 3.14 5.20 -20.60
C GLU A 219 3.12 3.84 -21.29
N ARG A 220 3.70 2.85 -20.63
CA ARG A 220 3.69 1.45 -21.05
C ARG A 220 3.53 0.56 -19.83
N TYR A 221 2.91 -0.58 -20.04
CA TYR A 221 2.81 -1.63 -19.03
C TYR A 221 3.76 -2.79 -19.35
N VAL A 222 4.51 -3.28 -18.36
CA VAL A 222 5.13 -4.62 -18.41
C VAL A 222 4.06 -5.70 -18.29
N LEU A 223 3.07 -5.52 -17.41
CA LEU A 223 1.84 -6.33 -17.37
C LEU A 223 0.71 -5.51 -18.02
N PRO A 224 0.39 -5.72 -19.31
CA PRO A 224 -0.71 -5.00 -19.94
C PRO A 224 -2.02 -5.19 -19.18
N PRO A 225 -2.97 -4.26 -19.28
CA PRO A 225 -4.29 -4.43 -18.70
C PRO A 225 -4.94 -5.75 -19.12
N GLN A 226 -5.29 -6.58 -18.13
CA GLN A 226 -5.96 -7.87 -18.34
C GLN A 226 -7.49 -7.76 -18.28
N LYS A 227 -7.99 -6.63 -17.76
CA LYS A 227 -9.38 -6.15 -17.78
C LYS A 227 -9.40 -4.64 -18.11
N PRO A 228 -10.54 -4.06 -18.52
CA PRO A 228 -10.65 -2.61 -18.67
C PRO A 228 -10.22 -1.88 -17.39
N ILE A 229 -9.51 -0.75 -17.57
CA ILE A 229 -9.20 0.15 -16.46
C ILE A 229 -10.45 0.94 -16.15
N VAL A 230 -10.93 0.84 -14.91
CA VAL A 230 -12.07 1.63 -14.41
C VAL A 230 -11.48 2.74 -13.55
N MET A 231 -11.60 4.00 -13.97
CA MET A 231 -11.09 5.13 -13.19
C MET A 231 -11.90 5.30 -11.89
N PRO A 232 -11.28 5.78 -10.78
CA PRO A 232 -12.02 6.13 -9.58
C PRO A 232 -13.08 7.18 -9.91
N ASN A 233 -14.29 7.05 -9.37
CA ASN A 233 -15.31 8.08 -9.50
C ASN A 233 -14.83 9.34 -8.78
N THR A 234 -14.41 10.36 -9.53
CA THR A 234 -14.08 11.69 -9.00
C THR A 234 -15.38 12.41 -8.61
N GLN A 235 -15.96 12.07 -7.46
CA GLN A 235 -17.19 12.70 -6.97
C GLN A 235 -17.01 14.13 -6.40
N ASN A 236 -15.91 14.83 -6.69
CA ASN A 236 -15.65 16.17 -6.13
C ASN A 236 -15.46 17.30 -7.17
N SER A 237 -16.00 17.19 -8.37
CA SER A 237 -15.92 18.27 -9.38
C SER A 237 -17.26 18.74 -9.96
N GLN A 238 -18.38 18.47 -9.29
CA GLN A 238 -19.69 18.99 -9.70
C GLN A 238 -20.56 19.41 -8.51
N GLU A 239 -20.22 20.51 -7.85
CA GLU A 239 -21.21 21.50 -7.43
C GLU A 239 -20.64 22.88 -7.79
N GLN A 240 -21.25 23.48 -8.83
CA GLN A 240 -21.11 24.89 -9.21
C GLN A 240 -21.91 25.76 -8.26
#